data_AF-A0A6V7JKH1-F1
#
_entry.id   AF-A0A6V7JKH1-F1
#
_cell.length_a   1.000
_cell.length_b   1.000
_cell.length_c   1.000
_cell.angle_alpha   90.00
_cell.angle_beta   90.00
_cell.angle_gamma   90.00
#
_symmetry.space_group_name_H-M   'P 1'
#
loop_
_entity.id
_entity.type
_entity.pdbx_description
1 polymer ?
#
loop_
_entity_poly.entity_id
_entity_poly.type
_entity_poly.pdbx_seq_one_letter_code
_entity_poly.pdbx_strand_id
1 'polypeptide(L)'
;MCDMKVFVDTDADVRLARRLKRDISQRGRDLEGVLKQYCTMVKPSYYYYIAPSMVHADIIVPRGGDNEVAIELIVQHVHTQLQL
;
A
#
# COMPACT_ATOMS: atom_id res chain seq x y z
N MET A 1 3.26 -9.44 -18.46
CA MET A 1 4.47 -8.99 -17.74
C MET A 1 4.32 -7.48 -17.56
N CYS A 2 4.68 -6.93 -16.40
CA CYS A 2 4.63 -5.47 -16.18
C CYS A 2 6.00 -4.86 -16.50
N ASP A 3 6.01 -3.67 -17.10
CA ASP A 3 7.25 -2.96 -17.48
C ASP A 3 7.98 -2.36 -16.26
N MET A 4 7.23 -2.02 -15.21
CA MET A 4 7.75 -1.57 -13.92
C MET A 4 6.87 -2.10 -12.79
N LYS A 5 7.47 -2.62 -11.73
CA LYS A 5 6.80 -3.14 -10.53
C LYS A 5 7.18 -2.30 -9.32
N VAL A 6 6.17 -1.73 -8.67
CA VAL A 6 6.36 -0.87 -7.49
C VAL A 6 5.69 -1.51 -6.29
N PHE A 7 6.40 -1.59 -5.17
CA PHE A 7 5.85 -1.99 -3.87
C PHE A 7 5.86 -0.79 -2.92
N VAL A 8 4.69 -0.41 -2.40
CA VAL A 8 4.57 0.67 -1.42
C VAL A 8 4.69 0.08 -0.02
N ASP A 9 5.77 0.42 0.67
CA ASP A 9 6.06 -0.10 2.00
C ASP A 9 5.73 0.91 3.11
N THR A 10 5.07 0.43 4.15
CA THR A 10 4.61 1.23 5.29
C THR A 10 4.33 0.31 6.46
N ASP A 11 4.69 0.76 7.66
CA ASP A 11 4.51 0.00 8.89
C ASP A 11 3.06 -0.45 9.11
N ALA A 12 2.91 -1.62 9.73
CA ALA A 12 1.63 -2.30 9.87
C ALA A 12 0.62 -1.51 10.73
N ASP A 13 1.11 -0.80 11.74
CA ASP A 13 0.33 0.08 12.64
C ASP A 13 -0.17 1.33 11.91
N VAL A 14 0.68 2.00 11.13
CA VAL A 14 0.30 3.13 10.28
C VAL A 14 -0.76 2.70 9.27
N ARG A 15 -0.57 1.55 8.62
CA ARG A 15 -1.57 0.98 7.69
C ARG A 15 -2.88 0.63 8.40
N LEU A 16 -2.82 0.06 9.61
CA LEU A 16 -4.00 -0.26 10.41
C LEU A 16 -4.76 1.01 10.82
N ALA A 17 -4.07 2.05 11.28
CA ALA A 17 -4.69 3.32 11.65
C ALA A 17 -5.41 3.98 10.46
N ARG A 18 -4.76 4.01 9.29
CA ARG A 18 -5.36 4.50 8.03
C ARG A 18 -6.59 3.66 7.65
N ARG A 19 -6.49 2.33 7.78
CA ARG A 19 -7.60 1.41 7.50
C ARG A 19 -8.79 1.63 8.44
N LEU A 20 -8.54 1.77 9.76
CA LEU A 20 -9.58 2.01 10.76
C LEU A 20 -10.33 3.30 10.45
N LYS A 21 -9.60 4.40 10.24
CA LYS A 21 -10.18 5.69 9.86
C LYS A 21 -11.08 5.54 8.63
N ARG A 22 -10.57 4.93 7.55
CA ARG A 22 -11.32 4.73 6.30
C ARG A 22 -12.55 3.84 6.48
N ASP A 23 -12.39 2.67 7.09
CA ASP A 23 -13.47 1.68 7.17
C ASP A 23 -14.61 2.15 8.09
N ILE A 24 -14.30 2.93 9.15
CA ILE A 24 -15.31 3.53 10.02
C ILE A 24 -15.94 4.75 9.37
N SER A 25 -15.15 5.73 8.95
CA SER A 25 -15.68 7.05 8.55
C SER A 25 -16.27 7.07 7.14
N GLN A 26 -15.81 6.21 6.23
CA GLN A 26 -16.25 6.23 4.82
C GLN A 26 -17.10 5.01 4.45
N ARG A 27 -17.00 3.91 5.20
CA ARG A 27 -17.71 2.66 4.89
C ARG A 27 -18.72 2.24 5.97
N GLY A 28 -18.87 3.03 7.04
CA GLY A 28 -19.86 2.80 8.10
C GLY A 28 -19.66 1.51 8.90
N ARG A 29 -18.43 1.00 8.98
CA ARG A 29 -18.14 -0.23 9.74
C ARG A 29 -17.90 0.07 11.21
N ASP A 30 -18.17 -0.91 12.06
CA ASP A 30 -17.88 -0.85 13.48
C ASP A 30 -16.40 -1.20 13.77
N LEU A 31 -15.86 -0.64 14.85
CA LEU A 31 -14.46 -0.83 15.24
C LEU A 31 -14.11 -2.31 15.47
N GLU A 32 -14.99 -3.04 16.17
CA GLU A 32 -14.76 -4.42 16.56
C GLU A 32 -14.68 -5.34 15.32
N GLY A 33 -15.62 -5.19 14.39
CA GLY A 33 -15.66 -5.89 13.12
C GLY A 33 -14.43 -5.63 12.25
N VAL A 34 -13.97 -4.38 12.17
CA VAL A 34 -12.75 -4.04 11.41
C VAL A 34 -11.51 -4.68 12.04
N LEU A 35 -11.37 -4.63 13.37
CA LEU A 35 -10.24 -5.25 14.08
C LEU A 35 -10.29 -6.78 13.99
N LYS A 36 -11.46 -7.38 14.18
CA LYS A 36 -11.67 -8.83 14.02
C LYS A 36 -11.22 -9.27 12.63
N GLN A 37 -11.70 -8.62 11.57
CA GLN A 37 -11.29 -8.92 10.19
C GLN A 37 -9.80 -8.66 9.97
N TYR A 38 -9.23 -7.62 10.58
CA TYR A 38 -7.79 -7.36 10.47
C TYR A 38 -6.96 -8.51 11.03
N CYS A 39 -7.26 -8.95 12.25
CA CYS A 39 -6.49 -9.97 12.94
C CYS A 39 -6.68 -11.37 12.34
N THR A 40 -7.89 -11.72 11.90
CA THR A 40 -8.18 -13.08 11.41
C THR A 40 -7.87 -13.26 9.92
N MET A 41 -7.97 -12.20 9.12
CA MET A 41 -7.84 -12.30 7.66
C MET A 41 -6.73 -11.41 7.13
N VAL A 42 -6.82 -10.08 7.32
CA VAL A 42 -5.96 -9.13 6.58
C VAL A 42 -4.49 -9.24 6.98
N LYS A 43 -4.18 -9.29 8.27
CA LYS A 43 -2.81 -9.38 8.77
C LYS A 43 -2.15 -10.73 8.38
N PRO A 44 -2.78 -11.89 8.60
CA PRO A 44 -2.26 -13.17 8.11
C PRO A 44 -2.05 -13.17 6.60
N SER A 45 -3.06 -12.78 5.81
CA SER A 45 -2.92 -12.73 4.35
C SER A 45 -1.78 -11.83 3.91
N TYR A 46 -1.59 -10.68 4.55
CA TYR A 46 -0.47 -9.79 4.26
C TYR A 46 0.88 -10.52 4.40
N TYR A 47 1.12 -11.21 5.52
CA TYR A 47 2.40 -11.91 5.72
C TYR A 47 2.58 -13.12 4.81
N TYR A 48 1.52 -13.87 4.52
CA TYR A 48 1.64 -15.08 3.71
C TYR A 48 1.72 -14.81 2.20
N TYR A 49 1.07 -13.74 1.72
CA TYR A 49 0.87 -13.55 0.28
C TYR A 49 1.34 -12.19 -0.25
N ILE A 50 1.19 -11.10 0.52
CA ILE A 50 1.53 -9.75 0.03
C ILE A 50 2.99 -9.41 0.32
N ALA A 51 3.45 -9.54 1.56
CA ALA A 51 4.82 -9.20 1.95
C ALA A 51 5.88 -9.97 1.14
N PRO A 52 5.72 -11.29 0.85
CA PRO A 52 6.68 -12.00 0.02
C PRO A 52 6.80 -11.44 -1.40
N SER A 53 5.74 -10.83 -1.94
CA SER A 53 5.77 -10.24 -3.29
C SER A 53 6.69 -9.01 -3.40
N MET A 54 7.10 -8.42 -2.27
CA MET A 54 8.03 -7.27 -2.22
C MET A 54 9.35 -7.58 -2.94
N VAL A 55 9.84 -8.83 -2.89
CA VAL A 55 11.11 -9.23 -3.54
C VAL A 55 11.05 -9.17 -5.06
N HIS A 56 9.86 -9.07 -5.64
CA HIS A 56 9.67 -8.98 -7.09
C HIS A 56 9.53 -7.53 -7.58
N ALA A 57 9.60 -6.54 -6.68
CA ALA A 57 9.48 -5.13 -7.03
C ALA A 57 10.80 -4.58 -7.57
N ASP A 58 10.72 -3.75 -8.61
CA ASP A 58 11.86 -2.99 -9.12
C ASP A 58 12.12 -1.76 -8.24
N ILE A 59 11.06 -1.21 -7.62
CA ILE A 59 11.13 -0.04 -6.74
C ILE A 59 10.30 -0.29 -5.48
N ILE A 60 10.89 0.00 -4.31
CA ILE A 60 10.18 0.05 -3.02
C ILE A 60 10.03 1.50 -2.60
N VAL A 61 8.79 1.95 -2.41
CA VAL A 61 8.46 3.33 -2.02
C VAL A 61 8.05 3.38 -0.55
N PRO A 62 8.86 3.95 0.36
CA PRO A 62 8.47 4.12 1.76
C PRO A 62 7.45 5.26 1.90
N ARG A 63 6.64 5.21 2.96
CA ARG A 63 5.63 6.23 3.36
C ARG A 63 4.46 6.42 2.37
N GLY A 64 4.55 5.84 1.17
CA GLY A 64 3.48 5.86 0.17
C GLY A 64 3.13 7.28 -0.27
N GLY A 65 1.87 7.67 -0.06
CA GLY A 65 1.32 8.94 -0.54
C GLY A 65 1.98 10.21 0.03
N ASP A 66 2.77 10.08 1.09
CA ASP A 66 3.50 11.21 1.70
C ASP A 66 4.91 11.39 1.10
N ASN A 67 5.30 10.54 0.14
CA ASN A 67 6.62 10.58 -0.48
C ASN A 67 6.56 11.28 -1.84
N GLU A 68 6.40 12.61 -1.82
CA GLU A 68 6.28 13.45 -3.01
C GLU A 68 7.43 13.21 -3.99
N VAL A 69 8.67 13.09 -3.50
CA VAL A 69 9.86 12.80 -4.32
C VAL A 69 9.71 11.49 -5.11
N ALA A 70 9.24 10.41 -4.46
CA ALA A 70 9.02 9.13 -5.15
C ALA A 70 7.88 9.20 -6.17
N ILE A 71 6.82 9.96 -5.85
CA ILE A 71 5.70 10.19 -6.77
C ILE A 71 6.17 10.96 -8.00
N GLU A 72 6.92 12.04 -7.82
CA GLU A 72 7.49 12.84 -8.91
C GLU A 72 8.41 12.01 -9.81
N LEU A 73 9.26 11.16 -9.24
CA LEU A 73 10.13 10.25 -10.01
C LEU A 73 9.33 9.27 -10.87
N ILE A 74 8.26 8.68 -10.33
CA ILE A 74 7.39 7.77 -11.08
C ILE A 74 6.65 8.54 -12.19
N VAL A 75 6.13 9.73 -11.88
CA VAL A 75 5.44 10.60 -12.84
C VAL A 75 6.37 10.98 -14.00
N GLN A 76 7.59 11.44 -13.70
CA GLN A 76 8.61 11.76 -14.71
C GLN A 76 8.98 10.55 -15.57
N HIS A 77 9.08 9.36 -14.97
CA HIS A 77 9.33 8.14 -15.73
C HIS A 77 8.20 7.86 -16.73
N VAL A 78 6.93 7.96 -16.30
CA VAL A 78 5.77 7.79 -17.19
C VAL A 78 5.76 8.84 -18.31
N HIS A 79 6.02 10.11 -18.01
CA HIS A 79 6.14 11.18 -19.01
C HIS A 79 7.22 10.87 -20.05
N THR A 80 8.40 10.42 -19.60
CA THR A 80 9.50 10.03 -20.48
C THR A 80 9.10 8.89 -21.43
N GLN A 81 8.36 7.89 -20.95
CA GLN A 81 7.86 6.80 -21.80
C GLN A 81 6.81 7.26 -22.81
N LEU A 82 6.02 8.27 -22.46
CA LEU A 82 4.99 8.86 -23.33
C LEU A 82 5.53 9.94 -24.28
N GLN A 83 6.81 10.31 -24.16
CA GLN A 83 7.41 11.46 -24.87
C GLN A 83 6.67 12.79 -24.60
N LEU A 84 6.08 12.91 -23.41
CA LEU A 84 5.46 14.14 -22.89
C LEU A 84 6.44 14.88 -22.01
#